data_AF-A0A8J4TUL7-F1
#
_entry.id   AF-A0A8J4TUL7-F1
#
_cell.length_a   1.000
_cell.length_b   1.000
_cell.length_c   1.000
_cell.angle_alpha   90.00
_cell.angle_beta   90.00
_cell.angle_gamma   90.00
#
_symmetry.space_group_name_H-M   'P 1'
#
loop_
_entity.id
_entity.type
_entity.pdbx_description
1 polymer ?
#
loop_
_entity_poly.entity_id
_entity_poly.type
_entity_poly.pdbx_seq_one_letter_code
_entity_poly.pdbx_strand_id
1 'polypeptide(L)'
;SELKEKQMKSQQRIQEKQKKVQELKQAVNTIKLSAQTAVEDSERIFTELISSMEKKRSEVTELIRAQEKAELSRAERLLEQLEQEIADLQRRLTELEQLSHTHDHIQFLQALASGRRSPPYERPDFQTSSISVHQHLSFDEMKNSLLNLKKTLEEFSEEEFDIISPHVAAVQIFSLPEPQSREDFLE
;
A
#
# COMPACT_ATOMS: atom_id res chain seq x y z
N SER A 1 4.77 -82.11 8.75
CA SER A 1 3.30 -82.12 8.73
C SER A 1 2.83 -80.79 8.18
N GLU A 2 1.75 -80.79 7.40
CA GLU A 2 1.15 -79.59 6.80
C GLU A 2 0.90 -78.46 7.82
N LEU A 3 0.60 -78.83 9.07
CA LEU A 3 0.39 -77.88 10.15
C LEU A 3 1.63 -77.01 10.45
N LYS A 4 2.83 -77.61 10.44
CA LYS A 4 4.08 -76.86 10.68
C LYS A 4 4.36 -75.86 9.54
N GLU A 5 4.04 -76.24 8.30
CA GLU A 5 4.21 -75.35 7.14
C GLU A 5 3.24 -74.16 7.20
N LYS A 6 1.96 -74.41 7.54
CA LYS A 6 0.97 -73.36 7.76
C LYS A 6 1.36 -72.42 8.91
N GLN A 7 1.96 -72.96 9.98
CA GLN A 7 2.46 -72.17 11.10
C GLN A 7 3.60 -71.23 10.68
N MET A 8 4.59 -71.74 9.94
CA MET A 8 5.70 -70.93 9.43
C MET A 8 5.22 -69.83 8.48
N LYS A 9 4.32 -70.16 7.55
CA LYS A 9 3.68 -69.18 6.64
C LYS A 9 2.94 -68.08 7.41
N SER A 10 2.23 -68.44 8.48
CA SER A 10 1.51 -67.48 9.32
C SER A 10 2.46 -66.56 10.08
N GLN A 11 3.56 -67.09 10.64
CA GLN A 11 4.58 -66.28 11.31
C GLN A 11 5.24 -65.28 10.35
N GLN A 12 5.54 -65.69 9.12
CA GLN A 12 6.10 -64.80 8.11
C GLN A 12 5.12 -63.66 7.75
N ARG A 13 3.84 -63.98 7.50
CA ARG A 13 2.81 -62.95 7.23
C ARG A 13 2.66 -61.98 8.39
N ILE A 14 2.74 -62.44 9.64
CA ILE A 14 2.70 -61.58 10.82
C ILE A 14 3.87 -60.59 10.81
N GLN A 15 5.09 -61.07 10.55
CA GLN A 15 6.28 -60.20 10.49
C GLN A 15 6.18 -59.16 9.36
N GLU A 16 5.72 -59.57 8.17
CA GLU A 16 5.48 -58.66 7.04
C GLU A 16 4.47 -57.57 7.39
N LYS A 17 3.34 -57.93 8.01
CA LYS A 17 2.33 -56.96 8.44
C LYS A 17 2.85 -56.05 9.56
N GLN A 18 3.63 -56.57 10.51
CA GLN A 18 4.28 -55.74 11.54
C GLN A 18 5.23 -54.71 10.94
N LYS A 19 6.06 -55.10 9.97
CA LYS A 19 6.91 -54.16 9.22
C LYS A 19 6.07 -53.11 8.51
N LYS A 20 4.99 -53.52 7.82
CA LYS A 20 4.11 -52.58 7.11
C LYS A 20 3.42 -51.59 8.04
N VAL A 21 3.02 -52.02 9.23
CA VAL A 21 2.48 -51.13 10.27
C VAL A 21 3.51 -50.09 10.70
N GLN A 22 4.78 -50.46 10.85
CA GLN A 22 5.84 -49.49 11.19
C GLN A 22 6.07 -48.48 10.06
N GLU A 23 6.14 -48.93 8.80
CA GLU A 23 6.26 -48.06 7.62
C GLU A 23 5.09 -47.07 7.54
N LEU A 24 3.85 -47.54 7.75
CA LEU A 24 2.66 -46.69 7.74
C LEU A 24 2.68 -45.66 8.88
N LYS A 25 3.09 -46.05 10.08
CA LYS A 25 3.22 -45.12 11.22
C LYS A 25 4.23 -44.01 10.91
N GLN A 26 5.36 -44.34 10.28
CA GLN A 26 6.36 -43.36 9.87
C GLN A 26 5.79 -42.43 8.79
N ALA A 27 5.16 -42.98 7.75
CA ALA A 27 4.54 -42.19 6.68
C ALA A 27 3.50 -41.21 7.22
N VAL A 28 2.63 -41.63 8.14
CA VAL A 28 1.65 -40.76 8.80
C VAL A 28 2.32 -39.60 9.54
N ASN A 29 3.43 -39.85 10.25
CA ASN A 29 4.15 -38.77 10.93
C ASN A 29 4.81 -37.81 9.94
N THR A 30 5.40 -38.32 8.86
CA THR A 30 5.98 -37.48 7.80
C THR A 30 4.92 -36.61 7.14
N ILE A 31 3.73 -37.16 6.84
CA ILE A 31 2.60 -36.38 6.29
C ILE A 31 2.23 -35.23 7.23
N LYS A 32 2.05 -35.53 8.52
CA LYS A 32 1.67 -34.53 9.51
C LYS A 32 2.70 -33.41 9.60
N LEU A 33 3.99 -33.76 9.67
CA LEU A 33 5.05 -32.77 9.76
C LEU A 33 5.13 -31.93 8.48
N SER A 34 5.09 -32.58 7.31
CA SER A 34 5.14 -31.88 6.02
C SER A 34 3.95 -30.93 5.82
N ALA A 35 2.74 -31.34 6.20
CA ALA A 35 1.55 -30.50 6.11
C ALA A 35 1.64 -29.30 7.07
N GLN A 36 2.12 -29.54 8.31
CA GLN A 36 2.33 -28.47 9.28
C GLN A 36 3.36 -27.45 8.77
N THR A 37 4.49 -27.90 8.24
CA THR A 37 5.52 -27.01 7.66
C THR A 37 4.97 -26.23 6.47
N ALA A 38 4.20 -26.87 5.57
CA ALA A 38 3.59 -26.18 4.43
C ALA A 38 2.61 -25.08 4.88
N VAL A 39 1.82 -25.33 5.94
CA VAL A 39 0.94 -24.32 6.54
C VAL A 39 1.77 -23.18 7.12
N GLU A 40 2.78 -23.46 7.93
CA GLU A 40 3.64 -22.43 8.52
C GLU A 40 4.33 -21.55 7.47
N ASP A 41 4.84 -22.15 6.40
CA ASP A 41 5.44 -21.42 5.29
C ASP A 41 4.41 -20.56 4.56
N SER A 42 3.20 -21.07 4.30
CA SER A 42 2.13 -20.29 3.68
C SER A 42 1.71 -19.08 4.52
N GLU A 43 1.53 -19.27 5.82
CA GLU A 43 1.17 -18.20 6.77
C GLU A 43 2.26 -17.12 6.81
N ARG A 44 3.54 -17.52 6.81
CA ARG A 44 4.67 -16.61 6.76
C ARG A 44 4.67 -15.78 5.47
N ILE A 45 4.48 -16.43 4.31
CA ILE A 45 4.45 -15.75 3.01
C ILE A 45 3.30 -14.73 2.95
N PHE A 46 2.09 -15.11 3.35
CA PHE A 46 0.96 -14.19 3.39
C PHE A 46 1.18 -13.04 4.37
N THR A 47 1.78 -13.29 5.52
CA THR A 47 2.12 -12.26 6.50
C THR A 47 3.10 -11.24 5.91
N GLU A 48 4.14 -11.69 5.21
CA GLU A 48 5.11 -10.81 4.54
C GLU A 48 4.46 -9.94 3.45
N LEU A 49 3.53 -10.51 2.68
CA LEU A 49 2.75 -9.79 1.66
C LEU A 49 1.83 -8.73 2.27
N ILE A 50 1.08 -9.08 3.33
CA ILE A 50 0.22 -8.15 4.06
C ILE A 50 1.05 -6.98 4.60
N SER A 51 2.15 -7.26 5.29
CA SER A 51 3.05 -6.24 5.82
C SER A 51 3.57 -5.29 4.73
N SER A 52 3.92 -5.84 3.56
CA SER A 52 4.36 -5.04 2.41
C SER A 52 3.26 -4.10 1.90
N MET A 53 2.01 -4.58 1.84
CA MET A 53 0.85 -3.76 1.45
C MET A 53 0.51 -2.69 2.50
N GLU A 54 0.64 -2.99 3.79
CA GLU A 54 0.45 -2.00 4.86
C GLU A 54 1.49 -0.89 4.82
N LYS A 55 2.74 -1.23 4.48
CA LYS A 55 3.79 -0.24 4.23
C LYS A 55 3.42 0.66 3.05
N LYS A 56 2.99 0.08 1.93
CA LYS A 56 2.54 0.85 0.75
C LYS A 56 1.35 1.76 1.05
N ARG A 57 0.38 1.29 1.82
CA ARG A 57 -0.75 2.11 2.33
C ARG A 57 -0.24 3.32 3.11
N SER A 58 0.75 3.13 3.98
CA SER A 58 1.34 4.20 4.78
C SER A 58 2.09 5.20 3.90
N GLU A 59 2.90 4.72 2.94
CA GLU A 59 3.61 5.56 1.96
C GLU A 59 2.65 6.48 1.17
N VAL A 60 1.52 5.95 0.69
CA VAL A 60 0.51 6.76 -0.02
C VAL A 60 -0.09 7.83 0.89
N THR A 61 -0.39 7.48 2.15
CA THR A 61 -0.94 8.43 3.12
C THR A 61 0.04 9.58 3.39
N GLU A 62 1.32 9.25 3.58
CA GLU A 62 2.37 10.25 3.80
C GLU A 62 2.56 11.16 2.58
N LEU A 63 2.49 10.63 1.36
CA LEU A 63 2.58 11.45 0.14
C LEU A 63 1.43 12.46 0.06
N ILE A 64 0.20 12.06 0.39
CA ILE A 64 -0.96 12.96 0.41
C ILE A 64 -0.76 14.06 1.45
N ARG A 65 -0.34 13.71 2.67
CA ARG A 65 -0.10 14.68 3.75
C ARG A 65 1.05 15.63 3.46
N ALA A 66 2.11 15.14 2.82
CA ALA A 66 3.23 15.96 2.39
C ALA A 66 2.79 16.99 1.34
N GLN A 67 1.99 16.58 0.35
CA GLN A 67 1.46 17.48 -0.67
C GLN A 67 0.49 18.51 -0.08
N GLU A 68 -0.43 18.08 0.77
CA GLU A 68 -1.35 18.96 1.51
C GLU A 68 -0.56 20.04 2.28
N LYS A 69 0.42 19.64 3.07
CA LYS A 69 1.25 20.57 3.84
C LYS A 69 2.04 21.53 2.96
N ALA A 70 2.58 21.05 1.83
CA ALA A 70 3.35 21.88 0.91
C ALA A 70 2.48 22.97 0.26
N GLU A 71 1.28 22.61 -0.21
CA GLU A 71 0.35 23.57 -0.81
C GLU A 71 -0.25 24.53 0.22
N LEU A 72 -0.58 24.06 1.43
CA LEU A 72 -1.03 24.93 2.53
C LEU A 72 0.05 25.96 2.90
N SER A 73 1.29 25.53 3.09
CA SER A 73 2.39 26.45 3.38
C SER A 73 2.64 27.46 2.26
N ARG A 74 2.46 27.04 1.00
CA ARG A 74 2.52 27.95 -0.15
C ARG A 74 1.38 28.96 -0.12
N ALA A 75 0.16 28.52 0.14
CA ALA A 75 -1.03 29.39 0.23
C ALA A 75 -0.91 30.40 1.37
N GLU A 76 -0.46 29.98 2.55
CA GLU A 76 -0.24 30.85 3.71
C GLU A 76 0.77 31.97 3.41
N ARG A 77 1.89 31.64 2.76
CA ARG A 77 2.87 32.67 2.35
C ARG A 77 2.30 33.66 1.35
N LEU A 78 1.52 33.19 0.38
CA LEU A 78 0.85 34.07 -0.59
C LEU A 78 -0.19 34.97 0.09
N LEU A 79 -0.94 34.43 1.06
CA LEU A 79 -1.90 35.19 1.86
C LEU A 79 -1.21 36.31 2.63
N GLU A 80 -0.14 36.01 3.37
CA GLU A 80 0.62 36.99 4.15
C GLU A 80 1.18 38.10 3.26
N GLN A 81 1.70 37.74 2.08
CA GLN A 81 2.19 38.71 1.10
C GLN A 81 1.08 39.64 0.60
N LEU A 82 -0.10 39.09 0.29
CA LEU A 82 -1.26 39.86 -0.16
C LEU A 82 -1.82 40.77 0.94
N GLU A 83 -1.92 40.27 2.17
CA GLU A 83 -2.38 41.05 3.33
C GLU A 83 -1.44 42.24 3.60
N GLN A 84 -0.13 42.02 3.51
CA GLN A 84 0.85 43.10 3.66
C GLN A 84 0.75 44.12 2.53
N GLU A 85 0.57 43.69 1.28
CA GLU A 85 0.39 44.58 0.13
C GLU A 85 -0.88 45.42 0.27
N ILE A 86 -1.99 44.82 0.69
CA ILE A 86 -3.24 45.53 0.99
C ILE A 86 -3.02 46.59 2.07
N ALA A 87 -2.34 46.24 3.18
CA ALA A 87 -2.06 47.18 4.25
C ALA A 87 -1.16 48.36 3.80
N ASP A 88 -0.16 48.08 2.96
CA ASP A 88 0.72 49.08 2.36
C ASP A 88 -0.07 50.04 1.46
N LEU A 89 -0.95 49.50 0.61
CA LEU A 89 -1.82 50.27 -0.29
C LEU A 89 -2.83 51.12 0.48
N GLN A 90 -3.47 50.58 1.53
CA GLN A 90 -4.41 51.32 2.38
C GLN A 90 -3.74 52.50 3.10
N ARG A 91 -2.55 52.28 3.65
CA ARG A 91 -1.74 53.35 4.26
C ARG A 91 -1.41 54.43 3.23
N ARG A 92 -1.00 54.04 2.02
CA ARG A 92 -0.69 55.00 0.96
C ARG A 92 -1.91 55.78 0.49
N LEU A 93 -3.06 55.12 0.35
CA LEU A 93 -4.33 55.78 0.02
C LEU A 93 -4.64 56.87 1.05
N THR A 94 -4.53 56.55 2.34
CA THR A 94 -4.76 57.50 3.44
C THR A 94 -3.80 58.70 3.39
N GLU A 95 -2.51 58.47 3.11
CA GLU A 95 -1.53 59.55 2.93
C GLU A 95 -1.87 60.48 1.76
N LEU A 96 -2.31 59.90 0.62
CA LEU A 96 -2.71 60.66 -0.56
C LEU A 96 -3.98 61.48 -0.30
N GLU A 97 -4.95 60.92 0.42
CA GLU A 97 -6.15 61.64 0.85
C GLU A 97 -5.81 62.82 1.76
N GLN A 98 -4.90 62.65 2.73
CA GLN A 98 -4.46 63.76 3.60
C GLN A 98 -3.77 64.87 2.80
N LEU A 99 -2.91 64.50 1.83
CA LEU A 99 -2.23 65.47 0.98
C LEU A 99 -3.20 66.24 0.07
N SER A 100 -4.24 65.60 -0.45
CA SER A 100 -5.23 66.28 -1.31
C SER A 100 -6.05 67.34 -0.57
N HIS A 101 -6.16 67.23 0.76
CA HIS A 101 -6.86 68.20 1.62
C HIS A 101 -5.93 69.30 2.18
N THR A 102 -4.64 69.28 1.83
CA THR A 102 -3.68 70.28 2.29
C THR A 102 -3.84 71.59 1.52
N HIS A 103 -4.19 72.67 2.21
CA HIS A 103 -4.41 74.00 1.62
C HIS A 103 -3.12 74.83 1.47
N ASP A 104 -2.01 74.39 2.08
CA ASP A 104 -0.69 75.02 1.93
C ASP A 104 0.07 74.40 0.75
N HIS A 105 0.15 75.14 -0.35
CA HIS A 105 0.78 74.69 -1.59
C HIS A 105 2.30 74.44 -1.46
N ILE A 106 2.99 75.06 -0.49
CA ILE A 106 4.42 74.84 -0.27
C ILE A 106 4.63 73.48 0.42
N GLN A 107 3.81 73.17 1.43
CA GLN A 107 3.84 71.86 2.11
C GLN A 107 3.46 70.72 1.17
N PHE A 108 2.48 70.96 0.28
CA PHE A 108 2.10 70.00 -0.76
C PHE A 108 3.27 69.69 -1.70
N LEU A 109 3.93 70.73 -2.25
CA LEU A 109 5.08 70.56 -3.14
C LEU A 109 6.26 69.90 -2.44
N GLN A 110 6.53 70.23 -1.18
CA GLN A 110 7.57 69.57 -0.38
C GLN A 110 7.25 68.09 -0.11
N ALA A 111 5.99 67.73 0.14
CA ALA A 111 5.59 66.35 0.37
C ALA A 111 5.71 65.48 -0.90
N LEU A 112 5.38 66.05 -2.07
CA LEU A 112 5.60 65.41 -3.37
C LEU A 112 7.09 65.27 -3.70
N ALA A 113 7.87 66.35 -3.52
CA ALA A 113 9.31 66.36 -3.84
C ALA A 113 10.14 65.49 -2.88
N SER A 114 9.72 65.37 -1.62
CA SER A 114 10.40 64.53 -0.63
C SER A 114 10.07 63.05 -0.77
N GLY A 115 9.13 62.68 -1.64
CA GLY A 115 8.73 61.29 -1.89
C GLY A 115 8.55 60.53 -0.59
N ARG A 116 7.61 60.95 0.28
CA ARG A 116 7.40 60.29 1.58
C ARG A 116 7.25 58.78 1.37
N ARG A 117 8.34 58.06 1.68
CA ARG A 117 8.56 56.74 2.32
C ARG A 117 7.52 55.62 2.19
N SER A 118 6.56 55.70 1.28
CA SER A 118 5.73 54.56 0.92
C SER A 118 6.53 53.60 0.04
N PRO A 119 6.38 52.28 0.20
CA PRO A 119 6.95 51.32 -0.74
C PRO A 119 6.51 51.65 -2.19
N PRO A 120 7.31 51.27 -3.21
CA PRO A 120 6.96 51.49 -4.61
C PRO A 120 5.58 50.89 -4.97
N TYR A 121 4.89 51.52 -5.92
CA TYR A 121 3.52 51.19 -6.34
C TYR A 121 3.37 49.74 -6.83
N GLU A 122 4.45 49.20 -7.38
CA GLU A 122 4.59 47.79 -7.73
C GLU A 122 5.83 47.28 -7.03
N ARG A 123 5.71 46.15 -6.34
CA ARG A 123 6.87 45.39 -5.87
C ARG A 123 7.37 44.59 -7.07
N PRO A 124 8.55 44.89 -7.65
CA PRO A 124 9.03 44.23 -8.87
C PRO A 124 9.09 42.70 -8.73
N ASP A 125 9.26 42.25 -7.49
CA ASP A 125 9.51 40.87 -7.10
C ASP A 125 8.21 40.06 -6.89
N PHE A 126 7.04 40.71 -6.92
CA PHE A 126 5.75 40.08 -6.61
C PHE A 126 4.61 40.62 -7.47
N GLN A 127 4.38 39.99 -8.63
CA GLN A 127 3.23 40.29 -9.50
C GLN A 127 2.02 39.44 -9.08
N THR A 128 1.20 40.00 -8.19
CA THR A 128 -0.05 39.40 -7.68
C THR A 128 -1.06 39.04 -8.76
N SER A 129 -1.04 39.75 -9.89
CA SER A 129 -1.88 39.52 -11.08
C SER A 129 -1.64 38.18 -11.78
N SER A 130 -0.62 37.41 -11.38
CA SER A 130 -0.30 36.07 -11.91
C SER A 130 -0.85 34.91 -11.06
N ILE A 131 -1.45 35.18 -9.90
CA ILE A 131 -1.92 34.12 -8.99
C ILE A 131 -3.22 33.50 -9.53
N SER A 132 -3.11 32.30 -10.10
CA SER A 132 -4.25 31.45 -10.46
C SER A 132 -4.66 30.57 -9.28
N VAL A 133 -5.90 30.73 -8.81
CA VAL A 133 -6.47 29.89 -7.75
C VAL A 133 -7.23 28.74 -8.38
N HIS A 134 -6.65 27.54 -8.35
CA HIS A 134 -7.33 26.32 -8.79
C HIS A 134 -8.19 25.78 -7.64
N GLN A 135 -9.51 25.99 -7.71
CA GLN A 135 -10.46 25.56 -6.69
C GLN A 135 -10.77 24.05 -6.70
N HIS A 136 -10.34 23.32 -7.74
CA HIS A 136 -10.58 21.89 -7.89
C HIS A 136 -9.28 21.11 -7.73
N LEU A 137 -8.86 20.92 -6.49
CA LEU A 137 -7.84 19.93 -6.16
C LEU A 137 -8.54 18.57 -6.06
N SER A 138 -8.24 17.68 -6.99
CA SER A 138 -8.77 16.32 -6.98
C SER A 138 -7.65 15.29 -6.90
N PHE A 139 -7.88 14.24 -6.13
CA PHE A 139 -7.05 13.04 -6.10
C PHE A 139 -7.67 11.90 -6.94
N ASP A 140 -8.54 12.21 -7.89
CA ASP A 140 -9.25 11.19 -8.69
C ASP A 140 -8.28 10.31 -9.49
N GLU A 141 -7.24 10.87 -10.09
CA GLU A 141 -6.22 10.10 -10.81
C GLU A 141 -5.47 9.11 -9.90
N MET A 142 -5.13 9.57 -8.69
CA MET A 142 -4.50 8.74 -7.65
C MET A 142 -5.45 7.62 -7.21
N LYS A 143 -6.71 7.95 -6.93
CA LYS A 143 -7.76 6.99 -6.57
C LYS A 143 -7.96 5.94 -7.67
N ASN A 144 -8.01 6.37 -8.93
CA ASN A 144 -8.15 5.46 -10.08
C ASN A 144 -6.94 4.53 -10.21
N SER A 145 -5.73 5.03 -9.95
CA SER A 145 -4.52 4.21 -9.93
C SER A 145 -4.55 3.17 -8.81
N LEU A 146 -5.05 3.52 -7.61
CA LEU A 146 -5.25 2.57 -6.51
C LEU A 146 -6.33 1.51 -6.82
N LEU A 147 -7.42 1.90 -7.50
CA LEU A 147 -8.43 0.96 -7.96
C LEU A 147 -7.86 -0.02 -8.99
N ASN A 148 -7.03 0.47 -9.91
CA ASN A 148 -6.34 -0.38 -10.87
C ASN A 148 -5.37 -1.34 -10.18
N LEU A 149 -4.56 -0.85 -9.23
CA LEU A 149 -3.67 -1.70 -8.42
C LEU A 149 -4.44 -2.81 -7.72
N LYS A 150 -5.56 -2.47 -7.07
CA LYS A 150 -6.44 -3.44 -6.41
C LYS A 150 -6.89 -4.52 -7.39
N LYS A 151 -7.44 -4.10 -8.54
CA LYS A 151 -7.95 -5.02 -9.56
C LYS A 151 -6.86 -5.98 -10.05
N THR A 152 -5.69 -5.46 -10.40
CA THR A 152 -4.56 -6.29 -10.87
C THR A 152 -4.10 -7.28 -9.81
N LEU A 153 -4.09 -6.89 -8.53
CA LEU A 153 -3.72 -7.80 -7.44
C LEU A 153 -4.75 -8.92 -7.25
N GLU A 154 -6.04 -8.61 -7.38
CA GLU A 154 -7.13 -9.59 -7.30
C GLU A 154 -7.05 -10.59 -8.46
N GLU A 155 -6.89 -10.11 -9.70
CA GLU A 155 -6.74 -10.95 -10.90
C GLU A 155 -5.50 -11.86 -10.79
N PHE A 156 -4.35 -11.30 -10.43
CA PHE A 156 -3.12 -12.08 -10.24
C PHE A 156 -3.27 -13.13 -9.13
N SER A 157 -3.95 -12.79 -8.04
CA SER A 157 -4.20 -13.74 -6.95
C SER A 157 -5.03 -14.91 -7.45
N GLU A 158 -6.12 -14.68 -8.18
CA GLU A 158 -6.96 -15.76 -8.71
C GLU A 158 -6.16 -16.70 -9.61
N GLU A 159 -5.34 -16.14 -10.53
CA GLU A 159 -4.48 -16.93 -11.43
C GLU A 159 -3.48 -17.82 -10.68
N GLU A 160 -2.82 -17.30 -9.65
CA GLU A 160 -1.86 -18.09 -8.86
C GLU A 160 -2.56 -19.16 -8.00
N PHE A 161 -3.75 -18.88 -7.48
CA PHE A 161 -4.51 -19.86 -6.70
C PHE A 161 -4.98 -21.05 -7.54
N ASP A 162 -5.26 -20.83 -8.83
CA ASP A 162 -5.55 -21.90 -9.80
C ASP A 162 -4.35 -22.84 -9.99
N ILE A 163 -3.12 -22.35 -9.78
CA ILE A 163 -1.89 -23.16 -9.82
C ILE A 163 -1.67 -23.86 -8.48
N ILE A 164 -1.82 -23.16 -7.36
CA ILE A 164 -1.52 -23.68 -6.01
C ILE A 164 -2.45 -24.85 -5.64
N SER A 165 -3.74 -24.74 -5.95
CA SER A 165 -4.76 -25.73 -5.55
C SER A 165 -4.46 -27.15 -6.07
N PRO A 166 -4.14 -27.37 -7.36
CA PRO A 166 -3.70 -28.68 -7.86
C PRO A 166 -2.44 -29.22 -7.18
N HIS A 167 -1.47 -28.37 -6.84
CA HIS A 167 -0.22 -28.82 -6.19
C HIS A 167 -0.48 -29.35 -4.78
N VAL A 168 -1.42 -28.74 -4.05
CA VAL A 168 -1.87 -29.26 -2.75
C VAL A 168 -2.61 -30.59 -2.91
N ALA A 169 -3.48 -30.71 -3.91
CA ALA A 169 -4.25 -31.92 -4.18
C ALA A 169 -3.38 -33.11 -4.69
N ALA A 170 -2.26 -32.83 -5.37
CA ALA A 170 -1.37 -33.83 -5.94
C ALA A 170 -0.48 -34.57 -4.91
N VAL A 171 -0.50 -34.16 -3.63
CA VAL A 171 0.26 -34.82 -2.56
C VAL A 171 -0.39 -36.17 -2.23
N GLN A 172 -0.03 -37.20 -3.01
CA GLN A 172 -0.50 -38.58 -2.83
C GLN A 172 0.65 -39.46 -2.33
N ILE A 173 0.56 -39.90 -1.07
CA ILE A 173 1.63 -40.68 -0.39
C ILE A 173 1.32 -42.18 -0.34
N PHE A 174 0.06 -42.55 -0.53
CA PHE A 174 -0.37 -43.94 -0.55
C PHE A 174 -0.81 -44.33 -1.96
N SER A 175 -0.11 -45.31 -2.53
CA SER A 175 -0.62 -46.11 -3.65
C SER A 175 -1.05 -47.46 -3.08
N LEU A 176 -2.33 -47.82 -3.24
CA LEU A 176 -2.75 -49.19 -2.99
C LEU A 176 -2.11 -50.08 -4.08
N PRO A 177 -1.60 -51.28 -3.74
CA PRO A 177 -1.20 -52.22 -4.77
C PRO A 177 -2.42 -52.60 -5.60
N GLU A 178 -2.28 -52.60 -6.93
CA GLU A 178 -3.26 -53.25 -7.80
C GLU A 178 -3.32 -54.75 -7.45
N PRO A 179 -4.53 -55.34 -7.38
CA PRO A 179 -4.69 -56.74 -7.06
C PRO A 179 -3.98 -57.59 -8.12
N GLN A 180 -3.01 -58.40 -7.69
CA GLN A 180 -2.16 -59.19 -8.58
C GLN A 180 -2.76 -60.56 -8.92
N SER A 181 -3.88 -60.94 -8.28
CA SER A 181 -4.64 -62.14 -8.57
C SER A 181 -6.15 -61.91 -8.46
N ARG A 182 -6.94 -62.80 -9.06
CA ARG A 182 -8.40 -62.77 -9.00
C ARG A 182 -8.90 -63.08 -7.58
N GLU A 183 -8.15 -63.87 -6.82
CA GLU A 183 -8.42 -64.13 -5.40
C GLU A 183 -8.21 -62.86 -4.53
N ASP A 184 -7.22 -62.02 -4.84
CA ASP A 184 -6.96 -60.76 -4.10
C ASP A 184 -8.04 -59.68 -4.33
N PHE A 185 -8.88 -59.81 -5.36
CA PHE A 185 -9.96 -58.87 -5.69
C PHE A 185 -11.31 -59.24 -5.05
N LEU A 186 -11.46 -60.47 -4.55
CA LEU A 186 -12.73 -61.04 -4.08
C LEU A 186 -12.80 -61.23 -2.55
N GLU A 187 -11.74 -60.88 -1.81
CA GLU A 187 -11.78 -60.65 -0.34
C GLU A 187 -12.16 -59.21 0.00
#